data_AF-A0A4Q2JRI8-F1
#
_entry.id   AF-A0A4Q2JRI8-F1
#
_cell.length_a   1.000
_cell.length_b   1.000
_cell.length_c   1.000
_cell.angle_alpha   90.00
_cell.angle_beta   90.00
_cell.angle_gamma   90.00
#
_symmetry.space_group_name_H-M   'P 1'
#
loop_
_entity.id
_entity.type
_entity.pdbx_description
1 polymer ?
#
loop_
_entity_poly.entity_id
_entity_poly.type
_entity_poly.pdbx_seq_one_letter_code
_entity_poly.pdbx_strand_id
1 'polypeptide(L)'
;MPFAWSSLVVTIAAVLLGFALGWWPLAVWTERSMKGERMPRLAPRTVRLAASITTAVVFGALALRFGVSWTLPALLAFAACATVLSIVDLAEKRLPNAVVFPALGAVAVLLVPATWATGIWMSLVWALVGSAAMFAVYFLLALISPASMGMGDVKLALVIGLLLGWFGLSAWLVGLLAAFVVGGVVAIVALLLKRVTLRGSIPFGPSMLVGALVAVVFVGPAG
;
A
#
# COMPACT_ATOMS: atom_id res chain seq x y z
N MET A 1 29.96 2.92 18.54
CA MET A 1 28.73 3.46 17.91
C MET A 1 28.69 3.24 16.39
N PRO A 2 28.63 1.99 15.87
CA PRO A 2 28.60 1.72 14.42
C PRO A 2 27.16 1.67 13.84
N PHE A 3 26.14 1.61 14.69
CA PHE A 3 24.76 1.29 14.30
C PHE A 3 24.01 2.44 13.61
N ALA A 4 24.41 3.70 13.81
CA ALA A 4 23.71 4.86 13.26
C ALA A 4 24.07 5.17 11.79
N TRP A 5 25.25 4.75 11.33
CA TRP A 5 25.73 5.05 9.97
C TRP A 5 25.07 4.17 8.91
N SER A 6 24.90 2.88 9.21
CA SER A 6 24.26 1.93 8.28
C SER A 6 22.79 2.27 8.05
N SER A 7 22.05 2.68 9.09
CA SER A 7 20.65 3.07 8.96
C SER A 7 20.45 4.39 8.20
N LEU A 8 21.34 5.37 8.39
CA LEU A 8 21.35 6.60 7.60
C LEU A 8 21.64 6.32 6.12
N VAL A 9 22.65 5.50 5.83
CA VAL A 9 23.00 5.13 4.44
C VAL A 9 21.85 4.39 3.77
N VAL A 10 21.22 3.43 4.44
CA VAL A 10 20.05 2.71 3.89
C VAL A 10 18.87 3.65 3.68
N THR A 11 18.63 4.60 4.58
CA THR A 11 17.56 5.58 4.42
C THR A 11 17.79 6.45 3.20
N ILE A 12 18.99 7.02 3.07
CA ILE A 12 19.34 7.87 1.91
C ILE A 12 19.22 7.05 0.62
N ALA A 13 19.74 5.82 0.61
CA ALA A 13 19.63 4.93 -0.52
C ALA A 13 18.16 4.61 -0.86
N ALA A 14 17.31 4.35 0.13
CA ALA A 14 15.88 4.08 -0.06
C ALA A 14 15.13 5.32 -0.57
N VAL A 15 15.44 6.52 -0.08
CA VAL A 15 14.85 7.77 -0.59
C VAL A 15 15.23 8.00 -2.05
N LEU A 16 16.52 7.84 -2.39
CA LEU A 16 17.01 8.00 -3.76
C LEU A 16 16.44 6.94 -4.69
N LEU A 17 16.39 5.68 -4.25
CA LEU A 17 15.77 4.58 -4.97
C LEU A 17 14.27 4.83 -5.17
N GLY A 18 13.57 5.27 -4.13
CA GLY A 18 12.16 5.62 -4.19
C GLY A 18 11.91 6.74 -5.19
N PHE A 19 12.70 7.81 -5.15
CA PHE A 19 12.61 8.91 -6.11
C PHE A 19 12.86 8.43 -7.55
N ALA A 20 13.93 7.66 -7.77
CA ALA A 20 14.29 7.12 -9.07
C ALA A 20 13.18 6.21 -9.62
N LEU A 21 12.76 5.20 -8.85
CA LEU A 21 11.69 4.28 -9.23
C LEU A 21 10.36 4.98 -9.47
N GLY A 22 10.04 5.98 -8.64
CA GLY A 22 8.84 6.80 -8.80
C GLY A 22 8.86 7.60 -10.09
N TRP A 23 10.00 8.22 -10.45
CA TRP A 23 10.19 8.91 -11.72
C TRP A 23 10.13 7.94 -12.91
N TRP A 24 10.78 6.79 -12.78
CA TRP A 24 10.75 5.68 -13.73
C TRP A 24 11.20 4.38 -13.02
N PRO A 25 10.44 3.26 -13.07
CA PRO A 25 9.38 2.95 -14.03
C PRO A 25 7.94 3.18 -13.52
N LEU A 26 7.73 3.52 -12.25
CA LEU A 26 6.40 3.52 -11.62
C LEU A 26 5.46 4.55 -12.24
N ALA A 27 5.96 5.75 -12.57
CA ALA A 27 5.14 6.75 -13.27
C ALA A 27 4.65 6.24 -14.63
N VAL A 28 5.48 5.54 -15.38
CA VAL A 28 5.07 4.97 -16.68
C VAL A 28 4.16 3.78 -16.54
N TRP A 29 4.35 2.97 -15.49
CA TRP A 29 3.39 1.93 -15.17
C TRP A 29 2.01 2.51 -14.77
N THR A 30 2.03 3.63 -14.05
CA THR A 30 0.83 4.41 -13.68
C THR A 30 0.14 4.96 -14.95
N GLU A 31 0.88 5.64 -15.82
CA GLU A 31 0.38 6.17 -17.09
C GLU A 31 -0.22 5.07 -17.99
N ARG A 32 0.44 3.89 -18.07
CA ARG A 32 -0.07 2.74 -18.84
C ARG A 32 -1.30 2.09 -18.22
N SER A 33 -1.47 2.21 -16.92
CA SER A 33 -2.61 1.64 -16.19
C SER A 33 -3.86 2.52 -16.26
N MET A 34 -3.69 3.80 -16.59
CA MET A 34 -4.78 4.75 -16.81
C MET A 34 -5.43 4.54 -18.18
N LYS A 35 -6.75 4.42 -18.19
CA LYS A 35 -7.57 4.33 -19.40
C LYS A 35 -8.02 5.70 -19.91
N GLY A 36 -8.11 6.71 -19.05
CA GLY A 36 -8.58 8.06 -19.39
C GLY A 36 -10.10 8.18 -19.55
N GLU A 37 -10.88 7.26 -18.96
CA GLU A 37 -12.34 7.20 -19.12
C GLU A 37 -13.11 8.24 -18.28
N ARG A 38 -12.54 8.70 -17.15
CA ARG A 38 -13.23 9.60 -16.18
C ARG A 38 -12.60 10.97 -15.98
N MET A 39 -11.31 11.12 -16.25
CA MET A 39 -10.60 12.40 -16.19
C MET A 39 -9.68 12.54 -17.40
N PRO A 40 -9.43 13.77 -17.89
CA PRO A 40 -8.36 14.02 -18.85
C PRO A 40 -7.07 13.43 -18.30
N ARG A 41 -6.28 12.75 -19.15
CA ARG A 41 -4.99 12.17 -18.73
C ARG A 41 -4.19 13.25 -18.01
N LEU A 42 -3.83 12.98 -16.75
CA LEU A 42 -2.95 13.86 -15.98
C LEU A 42 -1.70 14.14 -16.80
N ALA A 43 -1.18 15.37 -16.71
CA ALA A 43 0.07 15.70 -17.39
C ALA A 43 1.16 14.70 -16.95
N PRO A 44 1.92 14.09 -17.88
CA PRO A 44 2.93 13.08 -17.55
C PRO A 44 3.93 13.55 -16.48
N ARG A 45 4.26 14.85 -16.49
CA ARG A 45 5.11 15.47 -15.47
C ARG A 45 4.48 15.42 -14.08
N THR A 46 3.19 15.68 -13.95
CA THR A 46 2.48 15.62 -12.66
C THR A 46 2.46 14.20 -12.10
N VAL A 47 2.21 13.20 -12.96
CA VAL A 47 2.24 11.78 -12.54
C VAL A 47 3.64 11.38 -12.07
N ARG A 48 4.69 11.79 -12.79
CA ARG A 48 6.08 11.53 -12.41
C ARG A 48 6.48 12.19 -11.09
N LEU A 49 6.11 13.45 -10.89
CA LEU A 49 6.40 14.17 -9.65
C LEU A 49 5.62 13.58 -8.47
N ALA A 50 4.32 13.31 -8.65
CA ALA A 50 3.50 12.69 -7.61
C ALA A 50 4.05 11.31 -7.23
N ALA A 51 4.37 10.47 -8.22
CA ALA A 51 4.93 9.15 -7.98
C ALA A 51 6.27 9.23 -7.26
N SER A 52 7.24 10.01 -7.78
CA SER A 52 8.59 10.16 -7.19
C SER A 52 8.58 10.71 -5.77
N ILE A 53 7.78 11.73 -5.48
CA ILE A 53 7.69 12.30 -4.13
C ILE A 53 7.06 11.28 -3.18
N THR A 54 5.94 10.66 -3.58
CA THR A 54 5.22 9.70 -2.73
C THR A 54 6.09 8.48 -2.43
N THR A 55 6.73 7.88 -3.45
CA THR A 55 7.61 6.73 -3.25
C THR A 55 8.84 7.09 -2.42
N ALA A 56 9.48 8.24 -2.66
CA ALA A 56 10.64 8.67 -1.89
C ALA A 56 10.31 8.84 -0.40
N VAL A 57 9.18 9.48 -0.09
CA VAL A 57 8.72 9.69 1.28
C VAL A 57 8.40 8.36 1.96
N VAL A 58 7.62 7.49 1.31
CA VAL A 58 7.23 6.21 1.91
C VAL A 58 8.44 5.28 2.06
N PHE A 59 9.33 5.22 1.08
CA PHE A 59 10.57 4.42 1.17
C PHE A 59 11.47 4.93 2.29
N GLY A 60 11.67 6.24 2.38
CA GLY A 60 12.43 6.87 3.45
C GLY A 60 11.85 6.57 4.82
N ALA A 61 10.52 6.71 5.00
CA ALA A 61 9.85 6.41 6.26
C ALA A 61 10.00 4.95 6.68
N LEU A 62 9.85 4.01 5.74
CA LEU A 62 10.03 2.58 6.00
C LEU A 62 11.50 2.24 6.32
N ALA A 63 12.46 2.81 5.59
CA ALA A 63 13.88 2.59 5.85
C ALA A 63 14.33 3.20 7.20
N LEU A 64 13.81 4.37 7.58
CA LEU A 64 14.04 4.97 8.90
C LEU A 64 13.53 4.07 10.02
N ARG A 65 12.36 3.44 9.82
CA ARG A 65 11.70 2.64 10.84
C ARG A 65 12.27 1.23 10.99
N PHE A 66 12.70 0.60 9.88
CA PHE A 66 13.12 -0.80 9.86
C PHE A 66 14.63 -0.99 9.64
N GLY A 67 15.37 0.04 9.24
CA GLY A 67 16.81 -0.02 9.01
C GLY A 67 17.21 -1.09 7.99
N VAL A 68 18.38 -1.71 8.18
CA VAL A 68 18.81 -2.87 7.39
C VAL A 68 18.05 -4.10 7.88
N SER A 69 16.96 -4.45 7.20
CA SER A 69 16.15 -5.63 7.55
C SER A 69 15.73 -6.44 6.33
N TRP A 70 15.59 -7.76 6.51
CA TRP A 70 15.08 -8.67 5.49
C TRP A 70 13.61 -8.44 5.15
N THR A 71 12.86 -7.72 6.01
CA THR A 71 11.47 -7.31 5.73
C THR A 71 11.39 -6.10 4.81
N LEU A 72 12.45 -5.27 4.79
CA LEU A 72 12.45 -4.00 4.06
C LEU A 72 12.16 -4.19 2.56
N PRO A 73 12.77 -5.14 1.83
CA PRO A 73 12.45 -5.35 0.42
C PRO A 73 10.95 -5.59 0.14
N ALA A 74 10.28 -6.40 0.96
CA ALA A 74 8.84 -6.66 0.82
C ALA A 74 8.01 -5.38 1.05
N LEU A 75 8.40 -4.57 2.05
CA LEU A 75 7.75 -3.29 2.35
C LEU A 75 7.96 -2.26 1.24
N LEU A 76 9.15 -2.18 0.66
CA LEU A 76 9.45 -1.29 -0.46
C LEU A 76 8.68 -1.71 -1.73
N ALA A 77 8.61 -3.02 -2.01
CA ALA A 77 7.81 -3.54 -3.13
C ALA A 77 6.31 -3.24 -2.95
N PHE A 78 5.79 -3.43 -1.73
CA PHE A 78 4.42 -3.04 -1.39
C PHE A 78 4.20 -1.53 -1.57
N ALA A 79 5.08 -0.67 -1.05
CA ALA A 79 4.99 0.78 -1.16
C ALA A 79 5.04 1.27 -2.62
N ALA A 80 5.87 0.64 -3.46
CA ALA A 80 5.95 0.95 -4.88
C ALA A 80 4.62 0.67 -5.59
N CYS A 81 4.03 -0.51 -5.35
CA CYS A 81 2.73 -0.87 -5.91
C CYS A 81 1.61 -0.01 -5.34
N ALA A 82 1.64 0.27 -4.04
CA ALA A 82 0.69 1.14 -3.36
C ALA A 82 0.66 2.55 -3.97
N THR A 83 1.82 3.08 -4.36
CA THR A 83 1.88 4.40 -5.00
C THR A 83 1.18 4.40 -6.36
N VAL A 84 1.47 3.41 -7.21
CA VAL A 84 0.82 3.27 -8.52
C VAL A 84 -0.70 3.11 -8.35
N LEU A 85 -1.12 2.19 -7.48
CA LEU A 85 -2.53 1.94 -7.22
C LEU A 85 -3.25 3.17 -6.66
N SER A 86 -2.62 3.90 -5.73
CA SER A 86 -3.23 5.11 -5.15
C SER A 86 -3.45 6.19 -6.20
N ILE A 87 -2.48 6.42 -7.09
CA ILE A 87 -2.61 7.44 -8.14
C ILE A 87 -3.68 7.03 -9.16
N VAL A 88 -3.70 5.77 -9.59
CA VAL A 88 -4.73 5.26 -10.52
C VAL A 88 -6.12 5.30 -9.88
N ASP A 89 -6.25 4.95 -8.60
CA ASP A 89 -7.53 4.94 -7.91
C ASP A 89 -8.05 6.37 -7.66
N LEU A 90 -7.18 7.32 -7.33
CA LEU A 90 -7.56 8.74 -7.23
C LEU A 90 -8.00 9.33 -8.57
N ALA A 91 -7.39 8.91 -9.68
CA ALA A 91 -7.72 9.41 -11.01
C ALA A 91 -8.97 8.75 -11.62
N GLU A 92 -9.15 7.44 -11.44
CA GLU A 92 -10.18 6.66 -12.15
C GLU A 92 -11.16 5.90 -11.25
N LYS A 93 -10.90 5.83 -9.94
CA LYS A 93 -11.60 4.97 -8.96
C LYS A 93 -11.60 3.50 -9.41
N ARG A 94 -10.41 3.04 -9.79
CA ARG A 94 -10.15 1.69 -10.30
C ARG A 94 -8.83 1.18 -9.76
N LEU A 95 -8.80 -0.09 -9.40
CA LEU A 95 -7.59 -0.81 -9.02
C LEU A 95 -7.24 -1.86 -10.09
N PRO A 96 -6.22 -1.62 -10.93
CA PRO A 96 -5.88 -2.51 -12.03
C PRO A 96 -5.30 -3.84 -11.54
N ASN A 97 -5.91 -4.95 -11.96
CA ASN A 97 -5.43 -6.31 -11.67
C ASN A 97 -3.96 -6.52 -12.09
N ALA A 98 -3.53 -5.86 -13.17
CA ALA A 98 -2.17 -5.91 -13.68
C ALA A 98 -1.13 -5.34 -12.70
N VAL A 99 -1.56 -4.61 -11.65
CA VAL A 99 -0.69 -4.12 -10.57
C VAL A 99 -0.92 -4.92 -9.29
N VAL A 100 -2.19 -5.24 -8.96
CA VAL A 100 -2.54 -5.94 -7.71
C VAL A 100 -1.95 -7.35 -7.64
N PHE A 101 -2.07 -8.16 -8.72
CA PHE A 101 -1.57 -9.55 -8.67
C PHE A 101 -0.04 -9.64 -8.68
N PRO A 102 0.70 -8.84 -9.47
CA PRO A 102 2.15 -8.77 -9.33
C PRO A 102 2.59 -8.30 -7.94
N ALA A 103 1.86 -7.36 -7.32
CA ALA A 103 2.13 -6.94 -5.95
C ALA A 103 1.95 -8.11 -4.96
N LEU A 104 0.88 -8.89 -5.08
CA LEU A 104 0.65 -10.08 -4.26
C LEU A 104 1.81 -11.06 -4.37
N GLY A 105 2.22 -11.39 -5.61
CA GLY A 105 3.33 -12.30 -5.86
C GLY A 105 4.67 -11.77 -5.35
N ALA A 106 4.98 -10.50 -5.61
CA ALA A 106 6.22 -9.86 -5.16
C ALA A 106 6.31 -9.84 -3.64
N VAL A 107 5.25 -9.42 -2.94
CA VAL A 107 5.22 -9.41 -1.47
C VAL A 107 5.34 -10.83 -0.92
N ALA A 108 4.61 -11.80 -1.46
CA ALA A 108 4.70 -13.20 -1.02
C ALA A 108 6.13 -13.75 -1.13
N VAL A 109 6.78 -13.54 -2.28
CA VAL A 109 8.15 -14.02 -2.51
C VAL A 109 9.15 -13.29 -1.60
N LEU A 110 9.03 -11.96 -1.46
CA LEU A 110 9.97 -11.17 -0.67
C LEU A 110 9.81 -11.37 0.84
N LEU A 111 8.69 -11.90 1.31
CA LEU A 111 8.51 -12.32 2.71
C LEU A 111 9.21 -13.66 3.03
N VAL A 112 9.57 -14.47 2.04
CA VAL A 112 10.25 -15.76 2.28
C VAL A 112 11.63 -15.56 2.90
N PRO A 113 12.54 -14.70 2.36
CA PRO A 113 13.82 -14.41 3.01
C PRO A 113 13.66 -13.80 4.41
N ALA A 114 12.65 -12.94 4.61
CA ALA A 114 12.35 -12.37 5.93
C ALA A 114 11.98 -13.45 6.95
N THR A 115 11.16 -14.41 6.54
CA THR A 115 10.77 -15.56 7.36
C THR A 115 11.95 -16.48 7.64
N TRP A 116 12.80 -16.72 6.63
CA TRP A 116 14.02 -17.49 6.80
C TRP A 116 14.95 -16.86 7.84
N ALA A 117 15.11 -15.54 7.79
CA ALA A 117 15.97 -14.81 8.71
C ALA A 117 15.44 -14.81 10.17
N THR A 118 14.13 -14.76 10.36
CA THR A 118 13.53 -14.84 11.71
C THR A 118 13.41 -16.28 12.22
N GLY A 119 13.39 -17.27 11.34
CA GLY A 119 13.16 -18.68 11.66
C GLY A 119 11.69 -19.02 12.00
N ILE A 120 10.79 -18.04 11.94
CA ILE A 120 9.39 -18.19 12.34
C ILE A 120 8.52 -18.51 11.12
N TRP A 121 8.57 -19.76 10.67
CA TRP A 121 7.81 -20.23 9.51
C TRP A 121 6.30 -20.02 9.63
N MET A 122 5.78 -20.00 10.86
CA MET A 122 4.38 -19.73 11.15
C MET A 122 3.94 -18.34 10.64
N SER A 123 4.85 -17.37 10.49
CA SER A 123 4.54 -16.04 9.93
C SER A 123 4.03 -16.12 8.49
N LEU A 124 4.50 -17.07 7.67
CA LEU A 124 3.96 -17.27 6.31
C LEU A 124 2.56 -17.88 6.34
N VAL A 125 2.29 -18.77 7.29
CA VAL A 125 0.94 -19.32 7.48
C VAL A 125 -0.01 -18.20 7.88
N TRP A 126 0.37 -17.35 8.84
CA TRP A 126 -0.41 -16.19 9.24
C TRP A 126 -0.55 -15.15 8.13
N ALA A 127 0.45 -15.00 7.25
CA ALA A 127 0.33 -14.19 6.04
C ALA A 127 -0.79 -14.72 5.14
N LEU A 128 -0.80 -16.02 4.83
CA LEU A 128 -1.84 -16.63 3.99
C LEU A 128 -3.23 -16.55 4.64
N VAL A 129 -3.33 -16.85 5.93
CA VAL A 129 -4.57 -16.72 6.70
C VAL A 129 -5.04 -15.27 6.73
N GLY A 130 -4.14 -14.32 6.98
CA GLY A 130 -4.44 -12.90 6.98
C GLY A 130 -4.91 -12.39 5.62
N SER A 131 -4.31 -12.89 4.53
CA SER A 131 -4.73 -12.60 3.15
C SER A 131 -6.15 -13.08 2.88
N ALA A 132 -6.42 -14.36 3.19
CA ALA A 132 -7.73 -14.96 3.00
C ALA A 132 -8.81 -14.29 3.88
N ALA A 133 -8.49 -14.02 5.15
CA ALA A 133 -9.40 -13.39 6.09
C ALA A 133 -9.74 -11.95 5.66
N MET A 134 -8.75 -11.16 5.25
CA MET A 134 -9.00 -9.78 4.83
C MET A 134 -9.80 -9.75 3.52
N PHE A 135 -9.47 -10.63 2.57
CA PHE A 135 -10.31 -10.83 1.38
C PHE A 135 -11.75 -11.18 1.75
N ALA A 136 -11.97 -12.13 2.66
CA ALA A 136 -13.31 -12.52 3.08
C ALA A 136 -14.09 -11.36 3.70
N VAL A 137 -13.46 -10.59 4.59
CA VAL A 137 -14.09 -9.41 5.21
C VAL A 137 -14.49 -8.38 4.15
N TYR A 138 -13.57 -8.01 3.26
CA TYR A 138 -13.84 -7.02 2.22
C TYR A 138 -14.84 -7.54 1.17
N PHE A 139 -14.80 -8.84 0.85
CA PHE A 139 -15.74 -9.47 -0.05
C PHE A 139 -17.16 -9.48 0.54
N LEU A 140 -17.30 -9.82 1.82
CA LEU A 140 -18.59 -9.74 2.52
C LEU A 140 -19.12 -8.31 2.55
N LEU A 141 -18.26 -7.31 2.80
CA LEU A 141 -18.66 -5.90 2.72
C LEU A 141 -19.12 -5.50 1.32
N ALA A 142 -18.42 -5.97 0.27
CA ALA A 142 -18.82 -5.74 -1.12
C ALA A 142 -20.15 -6.44 -1.47
N LEU A 143 -20.47 -7.58 -0.86
CA LEU A 143 -21.76 -8.25 -1.05
C LEU A 143 -22.91 -7.53 -0.32
N ILE A 144 -22.66 -7.05 0.91
CA ILE A 144 -23.66 -6.33 1.71
C ILE A 144 -23.91 -4.94 1.15
N SER A 145 -22.86 -4.26 0.66
CA SER A 145 -22.91 -2.89 0.17
C SER A 145 -22.15 -2.73 -1.15
N PRO A 146 -22.66 -3.30 -2.26
CA PRO A 146 -21.98 -3.27 -3.56
C PRO A 146 -21.85 -1.85 -4.14
N ALA A 147 -22.66 -0.90 -3.67
CA ALA A 147 -22.56 0.50 -4.06
C ALA A 147 -21.39 1.23 -3.37
N SER A 148 -20.94 0.73 -2.21
CA SER A 148 -19.88 1.40 -1.42
C SER A 148 -18.48 0.88 -1.72
N MET A 149 -18.35 -0.40 -2.09
CA MET A 149 -17.04 -1.06 -2.20
C MET A 149 -16.89 -1.80 -3.53
N GLY A 150 -15.82 -1.50 -4.26
CA GLY A 150 -15.55 -2.11 -5.54
C GLY A 150 -14.81 -3.43 -5.41
N MET A 151 -14.96 -4.32 -6.39
CA MET A 151 -14.19 -5.59 -6.44
C MET A 151 -12.67 -5.36 -6.55
N GLY A 152 -12.24 -4.16 -6.95
CA GLY A 152 -10.83 -3.76 -6.89
C GLY A 152 -10.28 -3.72 -5.47
N ASP A 153 -11.05 -3.15 -4.53
CA ASP A 153 -10.66 -3.01 -3.12
C ASP A 153 -10.55 -4.39 -2.45
N VAL A 154 -11.48 -5.28 -2.78
CA VAL A 154 -11.49 -6.68 -2.31
C VAL A 154 -10.21 -7.42 -2.74
N LYS A 155 -9.74 -7.20 -3.97
CA LYS A 155 -8.48 -7.82 -4.44
C LYS A 155 -7.26 -7.19 -3.78
N LEU A 156 -7.28 -5.89 -3.54
CA LEU A 156 -6.22 -5.21 -2.80
C LEU A 156 -6.11 -5.73 -1.36
N ALA A 157 -7.24 -6.09 -0.74
CA ALA A 157 -7.28 -6.72 0.57
C ALA A 157 -6.46 -8.02 0.65
N LEU A 158 -6.29 -8.77 -0.46
CA LEU A 158 -5.39 -9.93 -0.47
C LEU A 158 -3.96 -9.51 -0.18
N VAL A 159 -3.48 -8.46 -0.85
CA VAL A 159 -2.09 -7.99 -0.72
C VAL A 159 -1.85 -7.43 0.68
N ILE A 160 -2.77 -6.59 1.16
CA ILE A 160 -2.68 -5.97 2.47
C ILE A 160 -2.77 -7.04 3.57
N GLY A 161 -3.74 -7.96 3.46
CA GLY A 161 -3.91 -9.05 4.41
C GLY A 161 -2.72 -9.99 4.46
N LEU A 162 -2.07 -10.25 3.30
CA LEU A 162 -0.85 -11.03 3.22
C LEU A 162 0.28 -10.35 4.01
N LEU A 163 0.52 -9.06 3.73
CA LEU A 163 1.57 -8.31 4.39
C LEU A 163 1.33 -8.20 5.90
N LEU A 164 0.14 -7.75 6.30
CA LEU A 164 -0.19 -7.54 7.70
C LEU A 164 -0.32 -8.85 8.49
N GLY A 165 -0.81 -9.91 7.86
CA GLY A 165 -0.87 -11.24 8.45
C GLY A 165 0.52 -11.76 8.82
N TRP A 166 1.54 -11.46 8.01
CA TRP A 166 2.93 -11.80 8.34
C TRP A 166 3.43 -11.09 9.60
N PHE A 167 3.05 -9.83 9.80
CA PHE A 167 3.35 -9.04 11.00
C PHE A 167 2.50 -9.45 12.23
N GLY A 168 1.48 -10.28 12.03
CA GLY A 168 0.64 -10.83 13.09
C GLY A 168 -0.71 -10.12 13.25
N LEU A 169 -1.53 -10.69 14.14
CA LEU A 169 -2.94 -10.30 14.31
C LEU A 169 -3.12 -8.81 14.68
N SER A 170 -2.25 -8.27 15.53
CA SER A 170 -2.34 -6.86 15.95
C SER A 170 -2.16 -5.92 14.78
N ALA A 171 -1.18 -6.16 13.90
CA ALA A 171 -0.97 -5.36 12.70
C ALA A 171 -2.15 -5.51 11.73
N TRP A 172 -2.67 -6.73 11.59
CA TRP A 172 -3.85 -7.01 10.77
C TRP A 172 -5.09 -6.22 11.23
N LEU A 173 -5.41 -6.27 12.52
CA LEU A 173 -6.56 -5.54 13.10
C LEU A 173 -6.39 -4.03 12.99
N VAL A 174 -5.20 -3.52 13.31
CA VAL A 174 -4.93 -2.08 13.21
C VAL A 174 -5.02 -1.62 11.76
N GLY A 175 -4.52 -2.39 10.80
CA GLY A 175 -4.60 -2.01 9.39
C GLY A 175 -6.03 -2.02 8.85
N LEU A 176 -6.83 -3.02 9.25
CA LEU A 176 -8.25 -3.08 8.92
C LEU A 176 -8.99 -1.85 9.46
N LEU A 177 -8.83 -1.54 10.75
CA LEU A 177 -9.51 -0.41 11.38
C LEU A 177 -8.99 0.93 10.86
N ALA A 178 -7.68 1.08 10.69
CA ALA A 178 -7.06 2.30 10.18
C ALA A 178 -7.54 2.63 8.77
N ALA A 179 -7.80 1.63 7.91
CA ALA A 179 -8.37 1.85 6.58
C ALA A 179 -9.72 2.58 6.66
N PHE A 180 -10.62 2.13 7.54
CA PHE A 180 -11.93 2.77 7.73
C PHE A 180 -11.82 4.15 8.37
N VAL A 181 -10.94 4.31 9.37
CA VAL A 181 -10.72 5.62 10.02
C VAL A 181 -10.17 6.63 9.01
N VAL A 182 -9.13 6.27 8.26
CA VAL A 182 -8.55 7.14 7.22
C VAL A 182 -9.58 7.45 6.13
N GLY A 183 -10.30 6.44 5.64
CA GLY A 183 -11.35 6.63 4.64
C GLY A 183 -12.47 7.55 5.12
N GLY A 184 -12.92 7.38 6.37
CA GLY A 184 -13.91 8.24 7.00
C GLY A 184 -13.45 9.69 7.15
N VAL A 185 -12.22 9.90 7.64
CA VAL A 185 -11.63 11.25 7.75
C VAL A 185 -11.52 11.91 6.37
N VAL A 186 -11.02 11.20 5.36
CA VAL A 186 -10.94 11.71 3.98
C VAL A 186 -12.33 12.07 3.44
N ALA A 187 -13.34 11.24 3.71
CA ALA A 187 -14.70 11.52 3.30
C ALA A 187 -15.29 12.76 3.97
N ILE A 188 -15.09 12.92 5.28
CA ILE A 188 -15.54 14.10 6.04
C ILE A 188 -14.86 15.37 5.51
N VAL A 189 -13.54 15.35 5.35
CA VAL A 189 -12.79 16.51 4.83
C VAL A 189 -13.24 16.86 3.41
N ALA A 190 -13.45 15.87 2.53
CA ALA A 190 -13.93 16.10 1.18
C ALA A 190 -15.34 16.71 1.14
N LEU A 191 -16.22 16.30 2.07
CA LEU A 191 -17.56 16.85 2.23
C LEU A 191 -17.52 18.30 2.74
N LEU A 192 -16.68 18.59 3.74
CA LEU A 192 -16.50 19.95 4.30
C LEU A 192 -15.94 20.93 3.26
N LEU A 193 -15.00 20.46 2.43
CA LEU A 193 -14.45 21.24 1.32
C LEU A 193 -15.38 21.34 0.10
N LYS A 194 -16.60 20.79 0.19
CA LYS A 194 -17.59 20.72 -0.90
C LYS A 194 -17.04 20.12 -2.21
N ARG A 195 -16.03 19.26 -2.09
CA ARG A 195 -15.40 18.55 -3.22
C ARG A 195 -16.23 17.33 -3.65
N VAL A 196 -17.04 16.80 -2.75
CA VAL A 196 -17.88 15.62 -2.95
C VAL A 196 -19.26 15.87 -2.34
N THR A 197 -20.31 15.30 -2.93
CA THR A 197 -21.67 15.33 -2.38
C THR A 197 -21.94 14.11 -1.51
N LEU A 198 -23.00 14.12 -0.70
CA LEU A 198 -23.41 12.95 0.11
C LEU A 198 -23.67 11.68 -0.71
N ARG A 199 -23.86 11.82 -2.04
CA ARG A 199 -24.04 10.70 -2.97
C ARG A 199 -22.79 10.40 -3.81
N GLY A 200 -21.71 11.15 -3.62
CA GLY A 200 -20.48 10.98 -4.37
C GLY A 200 -19.64 9.83 -3.81
N SER A 201 -19.19 8.93 -4.69
CA SER A 201 -18.26 7.86 -4.33
C SER A 201 -16.83 8.41 -4.17
N ILE A 202 -16.13 8.00 -3.10
CA ILE A 202 -14.73 8.34 -2.85
C ILE A 202 -13.88 7.07 -3.04
N PRO A 203 -12.72 7.15 -3.73
CA PRO A 203 -11.81 6.00 -3.87
C PRO A 203 -11.32 5.51 -2.50
N PHE A 204 -11.55 4.23 -2.20
CA PHE A 204 -11.22 3.63 -0.90
C PHE A 204 -9.81 3.02 -0.88
N GLY A 205 -9.26 2.63 -2.03
CA GLY A 205 -7.94 2.01 -2.15
C GLY A 205 -6.80 2.77 -1.47
N PRO A 206 -6.64 4.09 -1.68
CA PRO A 206 -5.62 4.89 -0.98
C PRO A 206 -5.74 4.82 0.53
N SER A 207 -6.96 4.84 1.07
CA SER A 207 -7.18 4.75 2.52
C SER A 207 -6.79 3.39 3.08
N MET A 208 -7.06 2.30 2.34
CA MET A 208 -6.58 0.96 2.71
C MET A 208 -5.06 0.88 2.75
N LEU A 209 -4.40 1.43 1.73
CA LEU A 209 -2.94 1.42 1.63
C LEU A 209 -2.28 2.26 2.74
N VAL A 210 -2.83 3.43 3.04
CA VAL A 210 -2.37 4.26 4.16
C VAL A 210 -2.61 3.54 5.49
N GLY A 211 -3.78 2.92 5.69
CA GLY A 211 -4.08 2.13 6.88
C GLY A 211 -3.09 0.97 7.07
N ALA A 212 -2.72 0.29 5.99
CA ALA A 212 -1.70 -0.76 6.01
C ALA A 212 -0.31 -0.21 6.40
N LEU A 213 0.10 0.92 5.83
CA LEU A 213 1.38 1.56 6.18
C LEU A 213 1.42 2.01 7.64
N VAL A 214 0.32 2.59 8.15
CA VAL A 214 0.18 2.96 9.56
C VAL A 214 0.34 1.72 10.44
N ALA A 215 -0.35 0.63 10.13
CA ALA A 215 -0.25 -0.59 10.91
C ALA A 215 1.18 -1.16 10.94
N VAL A 216 1.85 -1.21 9.79
CA VAL A 216 3.24 -1.68 9.70
C VAL A 216 4.18 -0.78 10.52
N VAL A 217 4.07 0.54 10.40
CA VAL A 217 5.00 1.48 11.06
C VAL A 217 4.84 1.47 12.59
N PHE A 218 3.61 1.40 13.09
CA PHE A 218 3.32 1.50 14.52
C PHE A 218 3.30 0.14 15.24
N VAL A 219 2.94 -0.94 14.55
CA VAL A 219 2.72 -2.26 15.17
C VAL A 219 3.72 -3.31 14.69
N GLY A 220 4.31 -3.14 13.51
CA GLY A 220 5.33 -4.05 13.00
C GLY A 220 6.54 -4.07 13.95
N PRO A 221 7.03 -5.24 14.38
CA PRO A 221 8.26 -5.33 15.16
C PRO A 221 9.38 -4.61 14.40
N ALA A 222 10.09 -3.70 15.07
CA ALA A 222 11.41 -3.33 14.58
C ALA A 222 12.21 -4.64 14.57
N GLY A 223 12.72 -5.04 13.40
CA GLY A 223 13.54 -6.24 13.28
C GLY A 223 14.73 -6.21 14.23
#